data_AF-A0A516TP06-F1
#
_entry.id   AF-A0A516TP06-F1
#
_cell.length_a   1.000
_cell.length_b   1.000
_cell.length_c   1.000
_cell.angle_alpha   90.00
_cell.angle_beta   90.00
_cell.angle_gamma   90.00
#
_symmetry.space_group_name_H-M   'P 1'
#
loop_
_entity.id
_entity.type
_entity.pdbx_description
1 polymer ?
#
loop_
_entity_poly.entity_id
_entity_poly.type
_entity_poly.pdbx_seq_one_letter_code
_entity_poly.pdbx_strand_id
1 'polypeptide(L)'
;MDWIGREWIPSSQGALLLIYAATLEDIEYLEKNAPRKLVIAVGETEIKDCKQLLERGYLCLGKINKEEAVQWLRDKIESRELIAIILRLTEEPQGTVSVFPQFVLDIIEATQSMRIPVWIDSFWNHFLTHSDSKPIARRILVGAPKSPNDTGWDWLRKSFYDLSAQALSMHSELEESIGWQAVYYLKERKNLPIFIDGYSQKTLTGKVLLGIALKVASWISKNVHEQRVGVLLPIGAGAVIVNLGIVFSGKIPVNFNLTVGSAMNLVSIERSKVKTVFTAKMIKEKLQDFPWPKRTIEIESLLQSFSKLSLFFHIFLADHLSTKALTTLWGIPKLGGNREAILLFTSGSFGEPKGVPLSHKNILANISQIKTILSTIPIKKLLGALPIFHSFGSTTCLWWPILGGPQTVTYVNPLEIEKLANLIEQHQIDLLITTPTFLRQYLKKVPPEKLRSLKIVIVGSEKLQRQLAADFESKFGIPVCEGYGTTEAAPVISSNVVDPFQPLVQ
;
A
#
# COMPACT_ATOMS: atom_id res chain seq x y z
N MET A 1 -28.82 -0.76 -0.71
CA MET A 1 -29.05 0.63 -0.28
C MET A 1 -28.20 0.79 0.98
N ASP A 2 -27.04 1.41 0.85
CA ASP A 2 -25.85 0.94 1.58
C ASP A 2 -25.38 1.89 2.70
N TRP A 3 -26.34 2.41 3.49
CA TRP A 3 -26.02 3.00 4.79
C TRP A 3 -25.90 1.88 5.82
N ILE A 4 -24.67 1.48 6.12
CA ILE A 4 -24.33 0.49 7.15
C ILE A 4 -24.21 1.22 8.48
N GLY A 5 -24.91 0.75 9.51
CA GLY A 5 -24.95 1.44 10.81
C GLY A 5 -26.01 2.56 10.88
N ARG A 6 -26.97 2.60 9.96
CA ARG A 6 -28.01 3.64 9.89
C ARG A 6 -28.82 3.78 11.19
N GLU A 7 -28.89 2.72 12.00
CA GLU A 7 -29.53 2.69 13.32
C GLU A 7 -28.93 3.69 14.30
N TRP A 8 -27.69 4.14 14.07
CA TRP A 8 -27.04 5.18 14.85
C TRP A 8 -27.52 6.60 14.51
N ILE A 9 -28.20 6.78 13.37
CA ILE A 9 -28.79 8.05 12.98
C ILE A 9 -30.14 8.19 13.68
N PRO A 10 -30.36 9.23 14.50
CA PRO A 10 -31.63 9.41 15.18
C PRO A 10 -32.76 9.59 14.16
N SER A 11 -33.94 9.05 14.44
CA SER A 11 -35.09 9.15 13.55
C SER A 11 -35.75 10.53 13.58
N SER A 12 -35.68 11.25 14.70
CA SER A 12 -36.44 12.48 14.93
C SER A 12 -35.66 13.64 15.55
N GLN A 13 -34.44 13.41 16.07
CA GLN A 13 -33.61 14.46 16.68
C GLN A 13 -32.64 15.06 15.66
N GLY A 14 -32.23 16.31 15.86
CA GLY A 14 -31.12 16.90 15.11
C GLY A 14 -29.79 16.28 15.55
N ALA A 15 -28.86 16.10 14.62
CA ALA A 15 -27.55 15.54 14.92
C ALA A 15 -26.51 15.96 13.89
N LEU A 16 -25.24 15.86 14.29
CA LEU A 16 -24.08 16.18 13.46
C LEU A 16 -23.47 14.88 12.92
N LEU A 17 -23.55 14.71 11.60
CA LEU A 17 -22.81 13.67 10.87
C LEU A 17 -21.43 14.22 10.50
N LEU A 18 -20.37 13.70 11.12
CA LEU A 18 -19.00 14.17 10.92
C LEU A 18 -18.33 13.30 9.86
N ILE A 19 -17.89 13.92 8.76
CA ILE A 19 -17.26 13.24 7.63
C ILE A 19 -15.87 13.84 7.43
N TYR A 20 -14.83 13.02 7.57
CA TYR A 20 -13.45 13.51 7.52
C TYR A 20 -13.11 14.21 6.19
N ALA A 21 -13.36 13.52 5.07
CA ALA A 21 -13.13 14.06 3.73
C ALA A 21 -14.24 13.58 2.79
N ALA A 22 -14.62 14.44 1.84
CA ALA A 22 -15.56 14.11 0.79
C ALA A 22 -15.26 14.93 -0.48
N THR A 23 -15.57 14.36 -1.63
CA THR A 23 -15.64 15.10 -2.91
C THR A 23 -17.02 15.73 -3.11
N LEU A 24 -17.18 16.62 -4.10
CA LEU A 24 -18.51 17.13 -4.47
C LEU A 24 -19.46 16.01 -4.90
N GLU A 25 -18.96 15.00 -5.62
CA GLU A 25 -19.77 13.85 -6.05
C GLU A 25 -20.23 13.00 -4.86
N ASP A 26 -19.41 12.91 -3.80
CA ASP A 26 -19.78 12.24 -2.57
C ASP A 26 -20.88 13.00 -1.82
N ILE A 27 -20.82 14.33 -1.78
CA ILE A 27 -21.87 15.17 -1.17
C ILE A 27 -23.19 15.01 -1.94
N GLU A 28 -23.17 15.10 -3.28
CA GLU A 28 -24.36 14.89 -4.11
C GLU A 28 -24.96 13.50 -3.89
N TYR A 29 -24.11 12.48 -3.74
CA TYR A 29 -24.55 11.13 -3.42
C TYR A 29 -25.20 11.06 -2.04
N LEU A 30 -24.64 11.72 -1.02
CA LEU A 30 -25.22 11.80 0.33
C LEU A 30 -26.58 12.47 0.30
N GLU A 31 -26.71 13.64 -0.32
CA GLU A 31 -27.97 14.39 -0.39
C GLU A 31 -29.10 13.58 -1.03
N LYS A 32 -28.77 12.78 -2.05
CA LYS A 32 -29.75 11.96 -2.78
C LYS A 32 -30.15 10.68 -2.04
N ASN A 33 -29.28 10.14 -1.18
CA ASN A 33 -29.45 8.80 -0.58
C ASN A 33 -29.57 8.81 0.95
N ALA A 34 -29.50 9.97 1.60
CA ALA A 34 -29.59 10.07 3.05
C ALA A 34 -30.98 9.65 3.58
N PRO A 35 -31.04 9.05 4.78
CA PRO A 35 -32.31 8.61 5.38
C PRO A 35 -33.24 9.77 5.76
N ARG A 36 -32.69 10.98 5.93
CA ARG A 36 -33.40 12.24 6.19
C ARG A 36 -32.70 13.34 5.39
N LYS A 37 -33.41 14.43 5.11
CA LYS A 37 -32.84 15.62 4.45
C LYS A 37 -31.59 16.08 5.20
N LEU A 38 -30.48 16.20 4.47
CA LEU A 38 -29.22 16.72 5.00
C LEU A 38 -29.11 18.22 4.73
N VAL A 39 -28.47 18.91 5.66
CA VAL A 39 -27.87 20.22 5.43
C VAL A 39 -26.37 20.05 5.42
N ILE A 40 -25.69 20.71 4.48
CA ILE A 40 -24.25 20.55 4.32
C ILE A 40 -23.52 21.76 4.90
N ALA A 41 -22.53 21.47 5.75
CA ALA A 41 -21.54 22.44 6.20
C ALA A 41 -20.14 21.94 5.84
N VAL A 42 -19.29 22.83 5.34
CA VAL A 42 -17.94 22.53 4.86
C VAL A 42 -16.92 23.27 5.70
N GLY A 43 -15.92 22.54 6.19
CA GLY A 43 -14.77 23.05 6.94
C GLY A 43 -13.69 23.64 6.03
N GLU A 44 -12.58 22.92 5.88
CA GLU A 44 -11.51 23.25 4.92
C GLU A 44 -11.90 22.80 3.51
N THR A 45 -11.42 23.49 2.48
CA THR A 45 -11.72 23.16 1.08
C THR A 45 -10.52 23.42 0.17
N GLU A 46 -10.22 22.47 -0.73
CA GLU A 46 -9.26 22.67 -1.84
C GLU A 46 -9.89 23.44 -3.00
N ILE A 47 -11.23 23.44 -3.11
CA ILE A 47 -11.97 24.12 -4.16
C ILE A 47 -11.83 25.64 -3.99
N LYS A 48 -11.14 26.27 -4.95
CA LYS A 48 -10.79 27.70 -4.91
C LYS A 48 -12.00 28.64 -4.99
N ASP A 49 -13.11 28.20 -5.58
CA ASP A 49 -14.31 29.03 -5.74
C ASP A 49 -15.44 28.62 -4.78
N CYS A 50 -15.46 29.25 -3.61
CA CYS A 50 -16.54 29.04 -2.64
C CYS A 50 -17.91 29.55 -3.12
N LYS A 51 -18.02 30.35 -4.19
CA LYS A 51 -19.34 30.78 -4.71
C LYS A 51 -20.15 29.58 -5.17
N GLN A 52 -19.52 28.60 -5.79
CA GLN A 52 -20.17 27.37 -6.22
C GLN A 52 -20.80 26.60 -5.03
N LEU A 53 -20.16 26.63 -3.85
CA LEU A 53 -20.69 25.99 -2.65
C LEU A 53 -21.89 26.76 -2.07
N LEU A 54 -21.81 28.09 -2.08
CA LEU A 54 -22.90 28.96 -1.62
C LEU A 54 -24.13 28.89 -2.55
N GLU A 55 -23.93 28.82 -3.86
CA GLU A 55 -25.01 28.64 -4.85
C GLU A 55 -25.74 27.30 -4.65
N ARG A 56 -25.05 26.28 -4.13
CA ARG A 56 -25.64 25.00 -3.73
C ARG A 56 -26.29 25.02 -2.34
N GLY A 57 -26.20 26.14 -1.63
CA GLY A 57 -26.76 26.32 -0.29
C GLY A 57 -25.91 25.70 0.83
N TYR A 58 -24.64 25.38 0.58
CA TYR A 58 -23.75 24.82 1.58
C TYR A 58 -23.13 25.92 2.46
N LEU A 59 -23.03 25.69 3.76
CA LEU A 59 -22.39 26.63 4.68
C LEU A 59 -20.87 26.43 4.73
N CYS A 60 -20.10 27.45 4.41
CA CYS A 60 -18.63 27.41 4.55
C CYS A 60 -18.21 27.91 5.94
N LEU A 61 -17.90 26.99 6.86
CA LEU A 61 -17.56 27.30 8.26
C LEU A 61 -16.30 28.17 8.38
N GLY A 62 -15.33 28.01 7.47
CA GLY A 62 -14.12 28.83 7.44
C GLY A 62 -14.30 30.26 6.90
N LYS A 63 -15.52 30.66 6.51
CA LYS A 63 -15.83 31.99 5.94
C LYS A 63 -16.71 32.86 6.83
N ILE A 64 -17.18 32.31 7.95
CA ILE A 64 -18.03 33.00 8.93
C ILE A 64 -17.34 33.01 10.29
N ASN A 65 -17.75 33.90 11.20
CA ASN A 65 -17.20 33.87 12.55
C ASN A 65 -17.73 32.67 13.34
N LYS A 66 -17.02 32.31 14.41
CA LYS A 66 -17.30 31.12 15.21
C LYS A 66 -18.69 31.19 15.85
N GLU A 67 -19.06 32.34 16.39
CA GLU A 67 -20.32 32.54 17.10
C GLU A 67 -21.53 32.36 16.17
N GLU A 68 -21.48 32.94 14.96
CA GLU A 68 -22.49 32.75 13.92
C GLU A 68 -22.59 31.29 13.47
N ALA A 69 -21.45 30.62 13.28
CA ALA A 69 -21.43 29.21 12.89
C ALA A 69 -22.08 28.31 13.96
N VAL A 70 -21.76 28.55 15.23
CA VAL A 70 -22.32 27.82 16.36
C VAL A 70 -23.82 28.05 16.47
N GLN A 71 -24.26 29.31 16.35
CA GLN A 71 -25.69 29.63 16.43
C GLN A 71 -26.46 28.98 15.28
N TRP A 72 -25.95 29.07 14.05
CA TRP A 72 -26.58 28.44 12.89
C TRP A 72 -26.71 26.93 13.06
N LEU A 73 -25.68 26.25 13.57
CA LEU A 73 -25.74 24.82 13.85
C LEU A 73 -26.78 24.49 14.92
N ARG A 74 -26.84 25.26 16.01
CA ARG A 74 -27.83 25.07 17.08
C ARG A 74 -29.25 25.21 16.55
N ASP A 75 -29.55 26.28 15.81
CA ASP A 75 -30.87 26.53 15.23
C ASP A 75 -31.33 25.34 14.35
N LYS A 76 -30.40 24.78 13.57
CA LYS A 76 -30.65 23.63 12.69
C LYS A 76 -30.90 22.35 13.48
N ILE A 77 -30.12 22.12 14.54
CA ILE A 77 -30.28 20.95 15.42
C ILE A 77 -31.61 21.02 16.18
N GLU A 78 -31.96 22.20 16.72
CA GLU A 78 -33.24 22.45 17.40
C GLU A 78 -34.44 22.26 16.46
N SER A 79 -34.27 22.66 15.19
CA SER A 79 -35.24 22.40 14.10
C SER A 79 -35.29 20.94 13.65
N ARG A 80 -34.57 20.04 14.33
CA ARG A 80 -34.50 18.59 14.04
C ARG A 80 -33.94 18.29 12.64
N GLU A 81 -33.00 19.08 12.16
CA GLU A 81 -32.30 18.82 10.89
C GLU A 81 -31.05 17.95 11.12
N LEU A 82 -30.68 17.12 10.15
CA LEU A 82 -29.39 16.44 10.15
C LEU A 82 -28.37 17.32 9.42
N ILE A 83 -27.24 17.61 10.06
CA ILE A 83 -26.17 18.38 9.44
C ILE A 83 -25.00 17.45 9.13
N ALA A 84 -24.64 17.35 7.86
CA ALA A 84 -23.40 16.72 7.43
C ALA A 84 -22.29 17.77 7.44
N ILE A 85 -21.37 17.63 8.38
CA ILE A 85 -20.17 18.45 8.48
C ILE A 85 -19.05 17.72 7.75
N ILE A 86 -18.69 18.23 6.57
CA ILE A 86 -17.54 17.80 5.79
C ILE A 86 -16.32 18.54 6.34
N LEU A 87 -15.47 17.85 7.11
CA LEU A 87 -14.28 18.48 7.71
C LEU A 87 -13.35 19.02 6.62
N ARG A 88 -13.17 18.25 5.53
CA ARG A 88 -12.36 18.62 4.37
C ARG A 88 -13.06 18.30 3.05
N LEU A 89 -13.29 19.31 2.22
CA LEU A 89 -13.77 19.14 0.85
C LEU A 89 -12.57 19.06 -0.10
N THR A 90 -12.40 17.93 -0.75
CA THR A 90 -11.22 17.61 -1.57
C THR A 90 -11.62 17.37 -3.02
N GLU A 91 -10.69 17.56 -3.95
CA GLU A 91 -10.94 17.26 -5.37
C GLU A 91 -11.04 15.76 -5.62
N GLU A 92 -10.16 14.98 -4.97
CA GLU A 92 -10.11 13.52 -5.05
C GLU A 92 -10.44 12.88 -3.69
N PRO A 93 -10.98 11.65 -3.66
CA PRO A 93 -11.21 10.92 -2.41
C PRO A 93 -9.93 10.76 -1.58
N GLN A 94 -10.02 10.91 -0.26
CA GLN A 94 -8.91 10.71 0.67
C GLN A 94 -9.16 9.54 1.62
N GLY A 95 -8.16 8.66 1.78
CA GLY A 95 -8.24 7.49 2.65
C GLY A 95 -7.50 7.65 3.98
N THR A 96 -6.61 8.66 4.09
CA THR A 96 -5.80 8.90 5.29
C THR A 96 -6.40 10.03 6.12
N VAL A 97 -6.69 9.74 7.39
CA VAL A 97 -7.07 10.74 8.40
C VAL A 97 -5.81 11.40 8.96
N SER A 98 -5.57 12.67 8.63
CA SER A 98 -4.44 13.45 9.13
C SER A 98 -4.86 14.40 10.25
N VAL A 99 -4.46 15.67 10.19
CA VAL A 99 -4.78 16.68 11.20
C VAL A 99 -6.23 17.15 10.98
N PHE A 100 -6.98 17.28 12.07
CA PHE A 100 -8.32 17.85 11.98
C PHE A 100 -8.26 19.38 11.94
N PRO A 101 -9.13 20.06 11.18
CA PRO A 101 -9.23 21.51 11.23
C PRO A 101 -9.72 21.96 12.61
N GLN A 102 -8.83 22.53 13.43
CA GLN A 102 -9.14 22.84 14.84
C GLN A 102 -10.34 23.80 14.96
N PHE A 103 -10.47 24.78 14.07
CA PHE A 103 -11.59 25.72 14.09
C PHE A 103 -12.95 25.03 13.88
N VAL A 104 -13.02 23.97 13.07
CA VAL A 104 -14.25 23.19 12.85
C VAL A 104 -14.60 22.41 14.11
N LEU A 105 -13.59 21.81 14.76
CA LEU A 105 -13.77 21.08 16.01
C LEU A 105 -14.29 22.00 17.13
N ASP A 106 -13.72 23.19 17.24
CA ASP A 106 -14.12 24.20 18.23
C ASP A 106 -15.58 24.64 18.04
N ILE A 107 -16.04 24.75 16.78
CA ILE A 107 -17.44 25.04 16.44
C ILE A 107 -18.33 23.87 16.87
N ILE A 108 -17.98 22.64 16.47
CA ILE A 108 -18.76 21.43 16.81
C ILE A 108 -18.86 21.26 18.34
N GLU A 109 -17.77 21.46 19.07
CA GLU A 109 -17.74 21.29 20.52
C GLU A 109 -18.69 22.27 21.22
N ALA A 110 -18.71 23.53 20.77
CA ALA A 110 -19.59 24.57 21.30
C ALA A 110 -21.08 24.29 21.08
N THR A 111 -21.47 23.46 20.11
CA THR A 111 -22.88 23.07 19.91
C THR A 111 -23.44 22.14 20.98
N GLN A 112 -22.58 21.47 21.77
CA GLN A 112 -22.98 20.45 22.76
C GLN A 112 -23.97 19.40 22.21
N SER A 113 -23.82 19.05 20.93
CA SER A 113 -24.75 18.16 20.23
C SER A 113 -24.19 16.76 20.02
N MET A 114 -25.08 15.81 19.70
CA MET A 114 -24.71 14.43 19.35
C MET A 114 -23.87 14.42 18.07
N ARG A 115 -22.74 13.69 18.12
CA ARG A 115 -21.74 13.62 17.04
C ARG A 115 -21.66 12.19 16.52
N ILE A 116 -21.82 12.00 15.22
CA ILE A 116 -21.88 10.69 14.59
C ILE A 116 -20.80 10.63 13.50
N PRO A 117 -19.77 9.78 13.64
CA PRO A 117 -18.75 9.64 12.60
C PRO A 117 -19.33 8.90 11.39
N VAL A 118 -19.06 9.43 10.20
CA VAL A 118 -19.50 8.84 8.93
C VAL A 118 -18.31 8.71 7.99
N TRP A 119 -18.17 7.55 7.37
CA TRP A 119 -17.17 7.26 6.36
C TRP A 119 -17.85 6.98 5.01
N ILE A 120 -17.33 7.61 3.95
CA ILE A 120 -17.79 7.38 2.57
C ILE A 120 -16.75 6.49 1.90
N ASP A 121 -17.18 5.35 1.40
CA ASP A 121 -16.32 4.38 0.73
C ASP A 121 -15.93 4.81 -0.70
N SER A 122 -15.78 6.11 -0.96
CA SER A 122 -15.38 6.60 -2.28
C SER A 122 -13.90 6.36 -2.56
N PHE A 123 -13.07 6.48 -1.53
CA PHE A 123 -11.64 6.21 -1.62
C PHE A 123 -11.37 4.76 -2.05
N TRP A 124 -11.75 3.76 -1.27
CA TRP A 124 -11.41 2.37 -1.63
C TRP A 124 -12.06 1.93 -2.94
N ASN A 125 -13.28 2.42 -3.25
CA ASN A 125 -13.88 2.21 -4.56
C ASN A 125 -12.99 2.80 -5.67
N HIS A 126 -12.58 4.06 -5.58
CA HIS A 126 -11.70 4.66 -6.59
C HIS A 126 -10.38 3.88 -6.74
N PHE A 127 -9.80 3.41 -5.63
CA PHE A 127 -8.46 2.80 -5.63
C PHE A 127 -8.40 1.31 -5.95
N LEU A 128 -9.45 0.53 -5.64
CA LEU A 128 -9.47 -0.93 -5.82
C LEU A 128 -10.21 -1.38 -7.07
N THR A 129 -11.13 -0.57 -7.57
CA THR A 129 -11.99 -0.98 -8.69
C THR A 129 -11.14 -1.15 -9.95
N HIS A 130 -11.14 -2.35 -10.50
CA HIS A 130 -10.54 -2.66 -11.79
C HIS A 130 -11.23 -1.83 -12.89
N SER A 131 -10.47 -1.40 -13.90
CA SER A 131 -10.98 -0.60 -15.05
C SER A 131 -12.22 -1.21 -15.74
N ASP A 132 -12.34 -2.54 -15.72
CA ASP A 132 -13.45 -3.30 -16.31
C ASP A 132 -14.64 -3.56 -15.36
N SER A 133 -14.61 -3.07 -14.12
CA SER A 133 -15.68 -3.29 -13.15
C SER A 133 -16.86 -2.34 -13.39
N LYS A 134 -18.08 -2.80 -13.10
CA LYS A 134 -19.20 -1.87 -12.94
C LYS A 134 -18.91 -0.88 -11.80
N PRO A 135 -19.36 0.38 -11.87
CA PRO A 135 -19.25 1.30 -10.75
C PRO A 135 -19.86 0.64 -9.51
N ILE A 136 -19.05 0.41 -8.49
CA ILE A 136 -19.54 -0.09 -7.21
C ILE A 136 -20.35 1.06 -6.58
N ALA A 137 -21.56 0.75 -6.11
CA ALA A 137 -22.36 1.73 -5.39
C ALA A 137 -21.57 2.26 -4.17
N ARG A 138 -21.51 3.58 -3.99
CA ARG A 138 -20.85 4.19 -2.83
C ARG A 138 -21.49 3.68 -1.54
N ARG A 139 -20.71 3.02 -0.69
CA ARG A 139 -21.16 2.58 0.65
C ARG A 139 -20.92 3.70 1.64
N ILE A 140 -21.86 3.88 2.56
CA ILE A 140 -21.77 4.86 3.63
C ILE A 140 -21.79 4.10 4.95
N LEU A 141 -20.75 4.26 5.74
CA LEU A 141 -20.62 3.58 7.03
C LEU A 141 -20.78 4.60 8.14
N VAL A 142 -21.69 4.32 9.06
CA VAL A 142 -22.04 5.18 10.19
C VAL A 142 -21.56 4.49 11.47
N GLY A 143 -20.70 5.18 12.22
CA GLY A 143 -20.22 4.70 13.50
C GLY A 143 -21.13 5.10 14.66
N ALA A 144 -20.87 4.51 15.82
CA ALA A 144 -21.63 4.80 17.03
C ALA A 144 -21.55 6.29 17.42
N PRO A 145 -22.67 6.88 17.88
CA PRO A 145 -22.72 8.27 18.29
C PRO A 145 -21.88 8.49 19.55
N LYS A 146 -21.30 9.69 19.66
CA LYS A 146 -20.62 10.17 20.85
C LYS A 146 -21.49 11.20 21.57
N SER A 147 -21.55 11.09 22.90
CA SER A 147 -22.25 12.04 23.76
C SER A 147 -21.48 13.37 23.84
N PRO A 148 -22.15 14.52 24.03
CA PRO A 148 -21.50 15.82 24.20
C PRO A 148 -20.52 15.91 25.38
N ASN A 149 -20.70 15.06 26.40
CA ASN A 149 -19.93 15.12 27.65
C ASN A 149 -18.52 14.52 27.54
N ASP A 150 -18.23 13.79 26.46
CA ASP A 150 -16.92 13.20 26.25
C ASP A 150 -15.97 14.23 25.62
N THR A 151 -14.88 14.53 26.31
CA THR A 151 -13.86 15.48 25.85
C THR A 151 -12.82 14.81 24.96
N GLY A 152 -12.22 15.60 24.06
CA GLY A 152 -11.16 15.15 23.14
C GLY A 152 -11.66 14.51 21.83
N TRP A 153 -10.75 14.39 20.86
CA TRP A 153 -11.06 14.01 19.48
C TRP A 153 -10.41 12.70 19.01
N ASP A 154 -9.64 12.03 19.88
CA ASP A 154 -8.98 10.76 19.54
C ASP A 154 -9.99 9.66 19.17
N TRP A 155 -11.15 9.67 19.82
CA TRP A 155 -12.24 8.74 19.50
C TRP A 155 -12.74 8.93 18.05
N LEU A 156 -12.77 10.16 17.55
CA LEU A 156 -13.27 10.47 16.21
C LEU A 156 -12.28 9.95 15.16
N ARG A 157 -10.98 10.19 15.39
CA ARG A 157 -9.91 9.62 14.55
C ARG A 157 -9.96 8.09 14.54
N LYS A 158 -10.06 7.47 15.72
CA LYS A 158 -10.21 6.01 15.81
C LYS A 158 -11.44 5.52 15.05
N SER A 159 -12.58 6.20 15.19
CA SER A 159 -13.83 5.84 14.50
C SER A 159 -13.68 5.90 12.98
N PHE A 160 -13.03 6.94 12.44
CA PHE A 160 -12.77 7.01 11.01
C PHE A 160 -11.85 5.88 10.52
N TYR A 161 -10.80 5.52 11.28
CA TYR A 161 -9.96 4.38 10.92
C TYR A 161 -10.71 3.04 11.01
N ASP A 162 -11.53 2.83 12.04
CA ASP A 162 -12.33 1.61 12.18
C ASP A 162 -13.35 1.47 11.03
N LEU A 163 -14.06 2.57 10.69
CA LEU A 163 -15.02 2.59 9.59
C LEU A 163 -14.33 2.40 8.24
N SER A 164 -13.17 3.06 8.01
CA SER A 164 -12.37 2.87 6.80
C SER A 164 -11.87 1.42 6.67
N ALA A 165 -11.40 0.81 7.76
CA ALA A 165 -10.97 -0.58 7.79
C ALA A 165 -12.13 -1.54 7.54
N GLN A 166 -13.31 -1.26 8.10
CA GLN A 166 -14.53 -2.02 7.82
C GLN A 166 -14.91 -1.92 6.35
N ALA A 167 -14.91 -0.71 5.77
CA ALA A 167 -15.19 -0.48 4.36
C ALA A 167 -14.23 -1.27 3.47
N LEU A 168 -12.93 -1.16 3.72
CA LEU A 168 -11.88 -1.92 3.04
C LEU A 168 -12.14 -3.44 3.10
N SER A 169 -12.51 -3.96 4.29
CA SER A 169 -12.74 -5.40 4.48
C SER A 169 -13.92 -5.98 3.68
N MET A 170 -14.83 -5.11 3.22
CA MET A 170 -16.00 -5.48 2.41
C MET A 170 -15.71 -5.47 0.90
N HIS A 171 -14.50 -5.11 0.46
CA HIS A 171 -14.08 -5.19 -0.94
C HIS A 171 -13.66 -6.60 -1.31
N SER A 172 -14.26 -7.14 -2.37
CA SER A 172 -14.03 -8.52 -2.81
C SER A 172 -12.61 -8.77 -3.31
N GLU A 173 -11.94 -7.70 -3.74
CA GLU A 173 -10.57 -7.63 -4.23
C GLU A 173 -9.58 -8.10 -3.15
N LEU A 174 -9.89 -7.90 -1.86
CA LEU A 174 -9.07 -8.40 -0.76
C LEU A 174 -9.17 -9.92 -0.56
N GLU A 175 -10.22 -10.55 -1.06
CA GLU A 175 -10.36 -12.01 -1.01
C GLU A 175 -9.69 -12.68 -2.22
N GLU A 176 -9.20 -11.92 -3.19
CA GLU A 176 -8.50 -12.46 -4.35
C GLU A 176 -7.10 -13.00 -3.97
N SER A 177 -6.53 -13.82 -4.84
CA SER A 177 -5.15 -14.27 -4.68
C SER A 177 -4.19 -13.24 -5.28
N ILE A 178 -3.02 -13.08 -4.64
CA ILE A 178 -1.95 -12.24 -5.20
C ILE A 178 -1.50 -12.72 -6.58
N GLY A 179 -1.67 -14.01 -6.90
CA GLY A 179 -1.40 -14.55 -8.24
C GLY A 179 -2.39 -14.01 -9.28
N TRP A 180 -3.68 -14.03 -8.97
CA TRP A 180 -4.72 -13.47 -9.84
C TRP A 180 -4.49 -11.97 -10.08
N GLN A 181 -4.29 -11.21 -9.00
CA GLN A 181 -4.03 -9.77 -9.03
C GLN A 181 -2.74 -9.43 -9.79
N ALA A 182 -1.69 -10.24 -9.66
CA ALA A 182 -0.46 -10.07 -10.43
C ALA A 182 -0.69 -10.26 -11.93
N VAL A 183 -1.46 -11.29 -12.36
CA VAL A 183 -1.79 -11.44 -13.79
C VAL A 183 -2.56 -10.23 -14.29
N TYR A 184 -3.56 -9.76 -13.54
CA TYR A 184 -4.36 -8.59 -13.90
C TYR A 184 -3.49 -7.33 -14.08
N TYR A 185 -2.74 -6.92 -13.05
CA TYR A 185 -1.97 -5.68 -13.10
C TYR A 185 -0.78 -5.71 -14.06
N LEU A 186 -0.16 -6.87 -14.28
CA LEU A 186 0.88 -7.02 -15.30
C LEU A 186 0.31 -6.96 -16.71
N LYS A 187 -0.94 -7.40 -16.91
CA LYS A 187 -1.64 -7.28 -18.19
C LYS A 187 -2.09 -5.87 -18.49
N GLU A 188 -2.69 -5.16 -17.52
CA GLU A 188 -3.06 -3.75 -17.69
C GLU A 188 -1.85 -2.89 -18.07
N ARG A 189 -0.68 -3.25 -17.53
CA ARG A 189 0.58 -2.54 -17.75
C ARG A 189 1.53 -3.31 -18.68
N LYS A 190 0.98 -4.11 -19.61
CA LYS A 190 1.76 -5.08 -20.41
C LYS A 190 2.93 -4.48 -21.19
N ASN A 191 2.80 -3.24 -21.65
CA ASN A 191 3.85 -2.54 -22.41
C ASN A 191 4.70 -1.59 -21.56
N LEU A 192 4.35 -1.39 -20.29
CA LEU A 192 5.08 -0.50 -19.40
C LEU A 192 6.19 -1.26 -18.66
N PRO A 193 7.34 -0.62 -18.37
CA PRO A 193 8.34 -1.15 -17.46
C PRO A 193 7.74 -1.35 -16.06
N ILE A 194 7.85 -2.57 -15.52
CA ILE A 194 7.49 -2.85 -14.13
C ILE A 194 8.75 -2.82 -13.27
N PHE A 195 9.79 -3.50 -13.74
CA PHE A 195 11.10 -3.50 -13.10
C PHE A 195 12.20 -3.12 -14.10
N ILE A 196 13.18 -2.35 -13.60
CA ILE A 196 14.48 -2.17 -14.25
C ILE A 196 15.53 -2.72 -13.28
N ASP A 197 16.36 -3.64 -13.76
CA ASP A 197 17.47 -4.17 -13.00
C ASP A 197 18.63 -3.17 -13.05
N GLY A 198 18.93 -2.50 -11.93
CA GLY A 198 19.93 -1.43 -11.87
C GLY A 198 21.36 -1.89 -12.10
N TYR A 199 21.63 -3.20 -12.00
CA TYR A 199 22.95 -3.77 -12.30
C TYR A 199 23.11 -4.05 -13.79
N SER A 200 22.15 -4.74 -14.40
CA SER A 200 22.21 -5.17 -15.82
C SER A 200 21.53 -4.21 -16.80
N GLN A 201 20.84 -3.19 -16.30
CA GLN A 201 19.99 -2.25 -17.05
C GLN A 201 18.88 -2.93 -17.85
N LYS A 202 18.55 -4.19 -17.54
CA LYS A 202 17.49 -4.94 -18.20
C LYS A 202 16.12 -4.47 -17.70
N THR A 203 15.23 -4.20 -18.65
CA THR A 203 13.85 -3.83 -18.37
C THR A 203 12.92 -5.04 -18.48
N LEU A 204 12.13 -5.27 -17.44
CA LEU A 204 11.04 -6.25 -17.43
C LEU A 204 9.72 -5.49 -17.56
N THR A 205 9.15 -5.49 -18.77
CA THR A 205 7.79 -4.99 -19.00
C THR A 205 6.75 -5.98 -18.47
N GLY A 206 5.50 -5.52 -18.31
CA GLY A 206 4.41 -6.36 -17.80
C GLY A 206 4.27 -7.71 -18.54
N LYS A 207 4.29 -7.70 -19.88
CA LYS A 207 4.17 -8.93 -20.69
C LYS A 207 5.40 -9.82 -20.63
N VAL A 208 6.60 -9.24 -20.58
CA VAL A 208 7.85 -10.01 -20.50
C VAL A 208 7.93 -10.70 -19.14
N LEU A 209 7.66 -9.96 -18.06
CA LEU A 209 7.64 -10.51 -16.71
C LEU A 209 6.59 -11.61 -16.58
N LEU A 210 5.35 -11.35 -17.01
CA LEU A 210 4.26 -12.32 -16.95
C LEU A 210 4.59 -13.59 -17.75
N GLY A 211 5.06 -13.46 -19.00
CA GLY A 211 5.40 -14.60 -19.84
C GLY A 211 6.52 -15.47 -19.26
N ILE A 212 7.60 -14.85 -18.77
CA ILE A 212 8.72 -15.60 -18.15
C ILE A 212 8.26 -16.26 -16.85
N ALA A 213 7.51 -15.56 -15.99
CA ALA A 213 7.00 -16.11 -14.75
C ALA A 213 6.05 -17.30 -14.99
N LEU A 214 5.16 -17.22 -15.99
CA LEU A 214 4.29 -18.34 -16.39
C LEU A 214 5.11 -19.54 -16.89
N LYS A 215 6.19 -19.31 -17.63
CA LYS A 215 7.10 -20.39 -18.06
C LYS A 215 7.79 -21.06 -16.87
N VAL A 216 8.27 -20.27 -15.92
CA VAL A 216 8.86 -20.75 -14.67
C VAL A 216 7.82 -21.51 -13.84
N ALA A 217 6.59 -21.01 -13.76
CA ALA A 217 5.48 -21.68 -13.07
C ALA A 217 5.19 -23.06 -13.68
N SER A 218 5.11 -23.19 -15.01
CA SER A 218 4.93 -24.48 -15.68
C SER A 218 6.06 -25.46 -15.36
N TRP A 219 7.30 -24.97 -15.27
CA TRP A 219 8.42 -25.81 -14.85
C TRP A 219 8.28 -26.25 -13.39
N ILE A 220 7.95 -25.31 -12.49
CA ILE A 220 7.77 -25.59 -11.05
C ILE A 220 6.65 -26.60 -10.84
N SER A 221 5.47 -26.43 -11.47
CA SER A 221 4.33 -27.34 -11.33
C SER A 221 4.67 -28.77 -11.76
N LYS A 222 5.52 -28.95 -12.80
CA LYS A 222 5.95 -30.27 -13.27
C LYS A 222 7.01 -30.91 -12.39
N ASN A 223 7.91 -30.10 -11.84
CA ASN A 223 9.15 -30.58 -11.26
C ASN A 223 9.15 -30.58 -9.73
N VAL A 224 8.44 -29.66 -9.08
CA VAL A 224 8.48 -29.40 -7.63
C VAL A 224 7.15 -29.81 -7.02
N HIS A 225 7.15 -30.73 -6.05
CA HIS A 225 5.93 -31.33 -5.52
C HIS A 225 5.57 -30.83 -4.11
N GLU A 226 6.54 -30.31 -3.37
CA GLU A 226 6.31 -29.62 -2.12
C GLU A 226 5.52 -28.31 -2.30
N GLN A 227 4.86 -27.88 -1.23
CA GLN A 227 4.04 -26.65 -1.21
C GLN A 227 4.87 -25.39 -1.00
N ARG A 228 5.91 -25.46 -0.17
CA ARG A 228 6.80 -24.34 0.13
C ARG A 228 8.10 -24.47 -0.66
N VAL A 229 8.48 -23.41 -1.35
CA VAL A 229 9.66 -23.37 -2.22
C VAL A 229 10.58 -22.25 -1.76
N GLY A 230 11.84 -22.58 -1.49
CA GLY A 230 12.81 -21.62 -0.98
C GLY A 230 13.32 -20.69 -2.07
N VAL A 231 13.55 -19.43 -1.69
CA VAL A 231 14.17 -18.40 -2.52
C VAL A 231 15.30 -17.78 -1.71
N LEU A 232 16.52 -17.86 -2.23
CA LEU A 232 17.70 -17.23 -1.66
C LEU A 232 18.32 -16.30 -2.72
N LEU A 233 17.69 -15.15 -2.90
CA LEU A 233 18.04 -14.14 -3.91
C LEU A 233 17.87 -12.73 -3.33
N PRO A 234 18.76 -11.77 -3.64
CA PRO A 234 18.49 -10.36 -3.42
C PRO A 234 17.41 -9.86 -4.38
N ILE A 235 16.83 -8.68 -4.10
CA ILE A 235 15.90 -8.04 -5.03
C ILE A 235 16.58 -7.79 -6.40
N GLY A 236 15.87 -8.14 -7.47
CA GLY A 236 16.37 -8.08 -8.85
C GLY A 236 15.54 -8.96 -9.78
N ALA A 237 15.90 -9.02 -11.06
CA ALA A 237 15.11 -9.73 -12.08
C ALA A 237 14.81 -11.19 -11.70
N GLY A 238 15.83 -11.95 -11.26
CA GLY A 238 15.68 -13.35 -10.89
C GLY A 238 14.72 -13.56 -9.72
N ALA A 239 14.80 -12.72 -8.68
CA ALA A 239 13.94 -12.83 -7.51
C ALA A 239 12.46 -12.55 -7.83
N VAL A 240 12.20 -11.53 -8.65
CA VAL A 240 10.84 -11.18 -9.08
C VAL A 240 10.23 -12.33 -9.91
N ILE A 241 10.99 -12.85 -10.88
CA ILE A 241 10.54 -13.96 -11.75
C ILE A 241 10.25 -15.23 -10.94
N VAL A 242 11.14 -15.59 -10.01
CA VAL A 242 11.00 -16.82 -9.20
C VAL A 242 9.83 -16.72 -8.24
N ASN A 243 9.68 -15.61 -7.49
CA ASN A 243 8.57 -15.45 -6.57
C ASN A 243 7.22 -15.51 -7.30
N LEU A 244 7.09 -14.86 -8.46
CA LEU A 244 5.90 -14.97 -9.31
C LEU A 244 5.68 -16.39 -9.82
N GLY A 245 6.72 -17.04 -10.33
CA GLY A 245 6.62 -18.41 -10.83
C GLY A 245 6.14 -19.39 -9.76
N ILE A 246 6.61 -19.25 -8.52
CA ILE A 246 6.17 -20.06 -7.38
C ILE A 246 4.67 -19.81 -7.10
N VAL A 247 4.25 -18.56 -6.99
CA VAL A 247 2.83 -18.22 -6.73
C VAL A 247 1.91 -18.68 -7.87
N PHE A 248 2.31 -18.48 -9.12
CA PHE A 248 1.54 -18.94 -10.29
C PHE A 248 1.47 -20.45 -10.41
N SER A 249 2.41 -21.19 -9.82
CA SER A 249 2.34 -22.66 -9.71
C SER A 249 1.43 -23.16 -8.57
N GLY A 250 0.79 -22.24 -7.83
CA GLY A 250 -0.04 -22.57 -6.67
C GLY A 250 0.78 -22.93 -5.42
N LYS A 251 2.05 -22.50 -5.35
CA LYS A 251 2.97 -22.77 -4.25
C LYS A 251 3.31 -21.50 -3.47
N ILE A 252 3.98 -21.67 -2.34
CA ILE A 252 4.29 -20.62 -1.37
C ILE A 252 5.81 -20.33 -1.40
N PRO A 253 6.26 -19.13 -1.78
CA PRO A 253 7.65 -18.77 -1.69
C PRO A 253 8.07 -18.54 -0.23
N VAL A 254 9.26 -19.04 0.10
CA VAL A 254 9.94 -18.84 1.38
C VAL A 254 11.23 -18.07 1.11
N ASN A 255 11.25 -16.77 1.38
CA ASN A 255 12.44 -15.93 1.13
C ASN A 255 13.39 -16.03 2.33
N PHE A 256 14.53 -16.72 2.15
CA PHE A 256 15.52 -16.93 3.21
C PHE A 256 16.49 -15.77 3.36
N ASN A 257 17.01 -15.61 4.57
CA ASN A 257 17.87 -14.50 4.92
C ASN A 257 19.33 -14.78 4.53
N LEU A 258 19.87 -13.91 3.66
CA LEU A 258 21.23 -13.98 3.14
C LEU A 258 22.31 -13.54 4.15
N THR A 259 21.93 -12.85 5.23
CA THR A 259 22.86 -12.23 6.18
C THR A 259 22.97 -13.00 7.50
N VAL A 260 22.13 -14.00 7.73
CA VAL A 260 22.21 -14.86 8.93
C VAL A 260 23.08 -16.09 8.69
N GLY A 261 23.70 -16.59 9.75
CA GLY A 261 24.59 -17.74 9.69
C GLY A 261 23.89 -19.05 9.29
N SER A 262 24.71 -20.03 8.90
CA SER A 262 24.29 -21.36 8.43
C SER A 262 23.30 -22.05 9.38
N ALA A 263 23.59 -22.08 10.68
CA ALA A 263 22.74 -22.73 11.68
C ALA A 263 21.30 -22.18 11.71
N MET A 264 21.15 -20.85 11.59
CA MET A 264 19.83 -20.21 11.60
C MET A 264 19.05 -20.50 10.31
N ASN A 265 19.75 -20.54 9.18
CA ASN A 265 19.15 -20.93 7.91
C ASN A 265 18.76 -22.42 7.91
N LEU A 266 19.51 -23.30 8.58
CA LEU A 266 19.17 -24.72 8.70
C LEU A 266 17.85 -24.89 9.46
N VAL A 267 17.72 -24.24 10.62
CA VAL A 267 16.47 -24.22 11.40
C VAL A 267 15.30 -23.70 10.57
N SER A 268 15.53 -22.65 9.77
CA SER A 268 14.49 -22.07 8.90
C SER A 268 14.06 -23.03 7.79
N ILE A 269 15.00 -23.73 7.16
CA ILE A 269 14.72 -24.74 6.12
C ILE A 269 13.96 -25.94 6.70
N GLU A 270 14.38 -26.44 7.86
CA GLU A 270 13.71 -27.55 8.54
C GLU A 270 12.28 -27.19 8.95
N ARG A 271 12.07 -26.02 9.58
CA ARG A 271 10.75 -25.53 10.00
C ARG A 271 9.82 -25.27 8.83
N SER A 272 10.34 -24.72 7.73
CA SER A 272 9.56 -24.46 6.52
C SER A 272 9.30 -25.73 5.69
N LYS A 273 10.02 -26.83 5.97
CA LYS A 273 9.99 -28.09 5.21
C LYS A 273 10.35 -27.91 3.73
N VAL A 274 11.16 -26.90 3.43
CA VAL A 274 11.62 -26.61 2.07
C VAL A 274 12.60 -27.69 1.62
N LYS A 275 12.39 -28.23 0.42
CA LYS A 275 13.28 -29.22 -0.21
C LYS A 275 13.96 -28.69 -1.47
N THR A 276 13.38 -27.68 -2.11
CA THR A 276 13.90 -26.99 -3.29
C THR A 276 14.18 -25.53 -2.99
N VAL A 277 15.39 -25.07 -3.31
CA VAL A 277 15.78 -23.65 -3.20
C VAL A 277 16.21 -23.11 -4.56
N PHE A 278 15.69 -21.94 -4.90
CA PHE A 278 16.15 -21.13 -6.03
C PHE A 278 17.18 -20.09 -5.56
N THR A 279 18.29 -19.99 -6.28
CA THR A 279 19.34 -19.01 -6.00
C THR A 279 20.04 -18.57 -7.29
N ALA A 280 21.05 -17.71 -7.16
CA ALA A 280 21.93 -17.29 -8.25
C ALA A 280 23.29 -17.96 -8.07
N LYS A 281 23.97 -18.26 -9.17
CA LYS A 281 25.30 -18.91 -9.15
C LYS A 281 26.28 -18.19 -8.22
N MET A 282 26.35 -16.87 -8.31
CA MET A 282 27.23 -16.03 -7.48
C MET A 282 26.90 -16.12 -5.98
N ILE A 283 25.62 -16.25 -5.61
CA ILE A 283 25.21 -16.38 -4.20
C ILE A 283 25.65 -17.73 -3.65
N LYS A 284 25.48 -18.79 -4.44
CA LYS A 284 25.90 -20.14 -4.08
C LYS A 284 27.41 -20.26 -3.90
N GLU A 285 28.18 -19.62 -4.78
CA GLU A 285 29.65 -19.56 -4.68
C GLU A 285 30.12 -18.77 -3.45
N LYS A 286 29.40 -17.69 -3.10
CA LYS A 286 29.72 -16.83 -1.95
C LYS A 286 29.31 -17.44 -0.61
N LEU A 287 28.20 -18.17 -0.55
CA LEU A 287 27.64 -18.76 0.67
C LEU A 287 27.86 -20.28 0.68
N GLN A 288 29.14 -20.69 0.76
CA GLN A 288 29.51 -22.12 0.74
C GLN A 288 28.99 -22.87 1.96
N ASP A 289 28.98 -22.23 3.12
CA ASP A 289 28.51 -22.82 4.38
C ASP A 289 26.98 -22.83 4.51
N PHE A 290 26.24 -22.28 3.56
CA PHE A 290 24.78 -22.30 3.62
C PHE A 290 24.26 -23.75 3.55
N PRO A 291 23.24 -24.13 4.35
CA PRO A 291 22.71 -25.49 4.40
C PRO A 291 21.84 -25.78 3.17
N TRP A 292 22.47 -25.88 2.00
CA TRP A 292 21.81 -26.08 0.72
C TRP A 292 21.00 -27.37 0.69
N PRO A 293 19.69 -27.31 0.40
CA PRO A 293 18.94 -28.53 0.12
C PRO A 293 19.50 -29.23 -1.11
N LYS A 294 19.37 -30.57 -1.15
CA LYS A 294 19.85 -31.40 -2.28
C LYS A 294 19.39 -30.86 -3.63
N ARG A 295 18.21 -30.24 -3.69
CA ARG A 295 17.68 -29.62 -4.89
C ARG A 295 17.85 -28.10 -4.84
N THR A 296 19.00 -27.64 -5.29
CA THR A 296 19.28 -26.21 -5.46
C THR A 296 19.32 -25.87 -6.95
N ILE A 297 18.54 -24.86 -7.35
CA ILE A 297 18.36 -24.46 -8.75
C ILE A 297 18.93 -23.07 -8.93
N GLU A 298 19.89 -22.94 -9.84
CA GLU A 298 20.43 -21.65 -10.28
C GLU A 298 19.50 -21.04 -11.33
N ILE A 299 19.01 -19.83 -11.07
CA ILE A 299 17.99 -19.20 -11.92
C ILE A 299 18.50 -18.93 -13.33
N GLU A 300 19.78 -18.57 -13.47
CA GLU A 300 20.41 -18.34 -14.77
C GLU A 300 20.42 -19.62 -15.61
N SER A 301 20.83 -20.74 -15.00
CA SER A 301 20.84 -22.05 -15.66
C SER A 301 19.43 -22.52 -16.02
N LEU A 302 18.44 -22.28 -15.15
CA LEU A 302 17.05 -22.62 -15.45
C LEU A 302 16.53 -21.83 -16.66
N LEU A 303 16.75 -20.51 -16.68
CA LEU A 303 16.29 -19.68 -17.80
C LEU A 303 17.02 -20.03 -19.11
N GLN A 304 18.31 -20.38 -19.05
CA GLN A 304 19.08 -20.84 -20.21
C GLN A 304 18.63 -22.22 -20.72
N SER A 305 18.06 -23.06 -19.85
CA SER A 305 17.52 -24.37 -20.25
C SER A 305 16.24 -24.27 -21.10
N PHE A 306 15.57 -23.12 -21.10
CA PHE A 306 14.38 -22.91 -21.89
C PHE A 306 14.73 -22.48 -23.32
N SER A 307 14.12 -23.12 -24.31
CA SER A 307 14.25 -22.67 -25.70
C SER A 307 13.69 -21.26 -25.87
N LYS A 308 14.37 -20.43 -26.68
CA LYS A 308 13.92 -19.06 -26.99
C LYS A 308 12.50 -19.05 -27.57
N LEU A 309 12.17 -20.05 -28.39
CA LEU A 309 10.83 -20.23 -28.95
C LEU A 309 9.78 -20.45 -27.85
N SER A 310 10.10 -21.27 -26.82
CA SER A 310 9.18 -21.49 -25.71
C SER A 310 8.98 -20.23 -24.88
N LEU A 311 10.05 -19.47 -24.59
CA LEU A 311 9.94 -18.19 -23.89
C LEU A 311 9.12 -17.17 -24.67
N PHE A 312 9.39 -17.03 -25.97
CA PHE A 312 8.64 -16.15 -26.86
C PHE A 312 7.16 -16.53 -26.89
N PHE A 313 6.84 -17.82 -26.99
CA PHE A 313 5.46 -18.30 -26.97
C PHE A 313 4.73 -17.90 -25.68
N HIS A 314 5.35 -18.01 -24.51
CA HIS A 314 4.71 -17.61 -23.25
C HIS A 314 4.52 -16.09 -23.16
N ILE A 315 5.47 -15.30 -23.66
CA ILE A 315 5.33 -13.83 -23.74
C ILE A 315 4.20 -13.46 -24.72
N PHE A 316 4.11 -14.16 -25.85
CA PHE A 316 3.02 -13.98 -26.81
C PHE A 316 1.66 -14.28 -26.18
N LEU A 317 1.52 -15.39 -25.44
CA LEU A 317 0.29 -15.70 -24.70
C LEU A 317 -0.04 -14.62 -23.65
N ALA A 318 0.96 -14.13 -22.90
CA ALA A 318 0.78 -13.06 -21.93
C ALA A 318 0.25 -11.75 -22.55
N ASP A 319 0.72 -11.42 -23.75
CA ASP A 319 0.31 -10.22 -24.50
C ASP A 319 -1.14 -10.32 -25.03
N HIS A 320 -1.52 -11.49 -25.56
CA HIS A 320 -2.76 -11.66 -26.33
C HIS A 320 -3.93 -12.27 -25.55
N LEU A 321 -3.69 -13.22 -24.64
CA LEU A 321 -4.78 -13.89 -23.90
C LEU A 321 -5.30 -13.03 -22.75
N SER A 322 -6.61 -12.96 -22.54
CA SER A 322 -7.21 -12.23 -21.42
C SER A 322 -6.76 -12.75 -20.04
N THR A 323 -6.89 -11.93 -18.99
CA THR A 323 -6.57 -12.32 -17.60
C THR A 323 -7.25 -13.64 -17.23
N LYS A 324 -8.56 -13.75 -17.50
CA LYS A 324 -9.37 -14.96 -17.24
C LYS A 324 -8.81 -16.19 -17.96
N ALA A 325 -8.40 -16.05 -19.23
CA ALA A 325 -7.85 -17.16 -20.01
C ALA A 325 -6.51 -17.65 -19.46
N LEU A 326 -5.57 -16.73 -19.17
CA LEU A 326 -4.26 -17.08 -18.60
C LEU A 326 -4.40 -17.77 -17.24
N THR A 327 -5.21 -17.21 -16.34
CA THR A 327 -5.39 -17.79 -15.01
C THR A 327 -6.04 -19.17 -15.07
N THR A 328 -6.92 -19.41 -16.05
CA THR A 328 -7.53 -20.73 -16.28
C THR A 328 -6.51 -21.74 -16.79
N LEU A 329 -5.71 -21.36 -17.79
CA LEU A 329 -4.68 -22.23 -18.39
C LEU A 329 -3.58 -22.65 -17.40
N TRP A 330 -3.21 -21.77 -16.47
CA TRP A 330 -2.20 -22.06 -15.44
C TRP A 330 -2.80 -22.51 -14.10
N GLY A 331 -4.12 -22.63 -13.98
CA GLY A 331 -4.78 -23.03 -12.75
C GLY A 331 -4.57 -22.04 -11.59
N ILE A 332 -4.38 -20.75 -11.90
CA ILE A 332 -4.17 -19.69 -10.90
C ILE A 332 -5.54 -19.36 -10.28
N PRO A 333 -5.75 -19.63 -8.99
CA PRO A 333 -7.05 -19.43 -8.35
C PRO A 333 -7.38 -17.95 -8.24
N LYS A 334 -8.63 -17.57 -8.52
CA LYS A 334 -9.09 -16.19 -8.30
C LYS A 334 -9.08 -15.83 -6.82
N LEU A 335 -9.63 -16.69 -5.96
CA LEU A 335 -9.73 -16.45 -4.52
C LEU A 335 -8.45 -16.90 -3.80
N GLY A 336 -7.96 -16.07 -2.88
CA GLY A 336 -6.81 -16.35 -2.00
C GLY A 336 -7.23 -16.32 -0.54
N GLY A 337 -7.87 -15.22 -0.12
CA GLY A 337 -8.34 -14.99 1.25
C GLY A 337 -7.24 -15.21 2.29
N ASN A 338 -7.56 -15.96 3.33
CA ASN A 338 -6.67 -16.28 4.44
C ASN A 338 -5.66 -17.40 4.15
N ARG A 339 -5.60 -17.94 2.91
CA ARG A 339 -4.59 -18.95 2.57
C ARG A 339 -3.20 -18.34 2.55
N GLU A 340 -2.22 -19.09 3.03
CA GLU A 340 -0.81 -18.69 3.04
C GLU A 340 -0.33 -18.36 1.63
N ALA A 341 0.18 -17.15 1.46
CA ALA A 341 0.69 -16.63 0.20
C ALA A 341 2.20 -16.58 0.18
N ILE A 342 2.83 -16.18 1.30
CA ILE A 342 4.29 -16.13 1.46
C ILE A 342 4.67 -16.52 2.90
N LEU A 343 5.86 -17.07 3.08
CA LEU A 343 6.46 -17.32 4.40
C LEU A 343 7.74 -16.52 4.53
N LEU A 344 7.86 -15.75 5.61
CA LEU A 344 9.07 -15.01 5.97
C LEU A 344 9.57 -15.45 7.34
N PHE A 345 10.86 -15.28 7.61
CA PHE A 345 11.45 -15.60 8.91
C PHE A 345 11.90 -14.34 9.64
N THR A 346 11.61 -14.27 10.94
CA THR A 346 12.11 -13.23 11.84
C THR A 346 13.15 -13.84 12.79
N SER A 347 14.04 -13.01 13.34
CA SER A 347 15.12 -13.46 14.24
C SER A 347 14.62 -14.09 15.55
N GLY A 348 13.36 -13.88 15.93
CA GLY A 348 12.75 -14.43 17.13
C GLY A 348 13.35 -13.88 18.43
N SER A 349 12.52 -13.62 19.45
CA SER A 349 12.97 -13.06 20.73
C SER A 349 13.98 -13.95 21.50
N PHE A 350 14.04 -15.24 21.18
CA PHE A 350 14.90 -16.24 21.82
C PHE A 350 16.06 -16.72 20.92
N GLY A 351 16.36 -15.99 19.84
CA GLY A 351 17.49 -16.26 18.94
C GLY A 351 17.22 -17.30 17.84
N GLU A 352 16.20 -18.15 17.98
CA GLU A 352 15.81 -19.08 16.92
C GLU A 352 14.82 -18.46 15.91
N PRO A 353 15.03 -18.64 14.60
CA PRO A 353 14.16 -18.08 13.57
C PRO A 353 12.72 -18.59 13.65
N LYS A 354 11.75 -17.67 13.61
CA LYS A 354 10.31 -17.99 13.60
C LYS A 354 9.71 -17.67 12.24
N GLY A 355 8.96 -18.63 11.69
CA GLY A 355 8.23 -18.44 10.44
C GLY A 355 6.95 -17.65 10.67
N VAL A 356 6.74 -16.60 9.89
CA VAL A 356 5.53 -15.77 9.88
C VAL A 356 4.80 -16.03 8.56
N PRO A 357 3.75 -16.88 8.56
CA PRO A 357 2.94 -17.10 7.37
C PRO A 357 2.07 -15.86 7.12
N LEU A 358 2.12 -15.32 5.91
CA LEU A 358 1.31 -14.19 5.50
C LEU A 358 0.31 -14.65 4.45
N SER A 359 -0.97 -14.33 4.67
CA SER A 359 -2.03 -14.70 3.74
C SER A 359 -2.09 -13.78 2.52
N HIS A 360 -2.81 -14.20 1.48
CA HIS A 360 -3.07 -13.34 0.32
C HIS A 360 -3.76 -12.04 0.74
N LYS A 361 -4.76 -12.14 1.62
CA LYS A 361 -5.49 -11.00 2.17
C LYS A 361 -4.56 -10.04 2.94
N ASN A 362 -3.59 -10.56 3.70
CA ASN A 362 -2.63 -9.70 4.41
C ASN A 362 -1.82 -8.84 3.44
N ILE A 363 -1.28 -9.43 2.38
CA ILE A 363 -0.45 -8.71 1.40
C ILE A 363 -1.27 -7.67 0.64
N LEU A 364 -2.48 -8.04 0.19
CA LEU A 364 -3.37 -7.12 -0.53
C LEU A 364 -3.81 -5.96 0.36
N ALA A 365 -4.23 -6.23 1.60
CA ALA A 365 -4.62 -5.20 2.55
C ALA A 365 -3.47 -4.24 2.88
N ASN A 366 -2.25 -4.75 3.06
CA ASN A 366 -1.10 -3.91 3.37
C ASN A 366 -0.70 -3.02 2.18
N ILE A 367 -0.79 -3.54 0.95
CA ILE A 367 -0.56 -2.72 -0.25
C ILE A 367 -1.63 -1.63 -0.38
N SER A 368 -2.89 -1.93 -0.09
CA SER A 368 -3.96 -0.92 -0.05
C SER A 368 -3.68 0.17 0.99
N GLN A 369 -3.19 -0.20 2.17
CA GLN A 369 -2.77 0.76 3.21
C GLN A 369 -1.59 1.63 2.77
N ILE A 370 -0.56 1.05 2.13
CA ILE A 370 0.58 1.81 1.58
C ILE A 370 0.10 2.82 0.54
N LYS A 371 -0.78 2.41 -0.38
CA LYS A 371 -1.37 3.30 -1.39
C LYS A 371 -2.15 4.46 -0.74
N THR A 372 -2.77 4.20 0.41
CA THR A 372 -3.53 5.21 1.18
C THR A 372 -2.62 6.24 1.83
N ILE A 373 -1.53 5.80 2.44
CA ILE A 373 -0.51 6.68 3.05
C ILE A 373 0.10 7.61 1.99
N LEU A 374 0.25 7.13 0.75
CA LEU A 374 0.87 7.85 -0.36
C LEU A 374 -0.13 8.51 -1.32
N SER A 375 -1.43 8.52 -1.01
CA SER A 375 -2.47 8.91 -1.98
C SER A 375 -2.38 10.36 -2.45
N THR A 376 -1.79 11.23 -1.63
CA THR A 376 -1.62 12.66 -1.91
C THR A 376 -0.33 12.98 -2.66
N ILE A 377 0.55 11.99 -2.86
CA ILE A 377 1.86 12.17 -3.50
C ILE A 377 1.92 11.29 -4.76
N PRO A 378 2.09 11.86 -5.96
CA PRO A 378 2.11 11.09 -7.20
C PRO A 378 3.43 10.32 -7.33
N ILE A 379 3.48 9.10 -6.79
CA ILE A 379 4.65 8.20 -6.88
C ILE A 379 4.52 7.33 -8.14
N LYS A 380 5.40 7.55 -9.12
CA LYS A 380 5.47 6.75 -10.36
C LYS A 380 6.65 5.78 -10.35
N LYS A 381 7.74 6.12 -9.66
CA LYS A 381 8.98 5.37 -9.64
C LYS A 381 9.55 5.18 -8.23
N LEU A 382 9.96 3.96 -7.92
CA LEU A 382 10.52 3.53 -6.64
C LEU A 382 11.94 2.98 -6.84
N LEU A 383 12.84 3.27 -5.90
CA LEU A 383 14.10 2.52 -5.77
C LEU A 383 13.88 1.30 -4.85
N GLY A 384 13.98 0.10 -5.41
CA GLY A 384 13.84 -1.16 -4.70
C GLY A 384 15.19 -1.77 -4.33
N ALA A 385 15.76 -1.39 -3.19
CA ALA A 385 17.05 -1.90 -2.70
C ALA A 385 16.94 -2.69 -1.39
N LEU A 386 15.74 -2.76 -0.79
CA LEU A 386 15.56 -3.47 0.48
C LEU A 386 15.51 -4.99 0.27
N PRO A 387 16.05 -5.78 1.22
CA PRO A 387 16.04 -7.23 1.10
C PRO A 387 14.62 -7.82 1.17
N ILE A 388 14.28 -8.70 0.23
CA ILE A 388 12.93 -9.30 0.12
C ILE A 388 12.66 -10.45 1.10
N PHE A 389 13.68 -10.91 1.82
CA PHE A 389 13.51 -11.82 2.96
C PHE A 389 13.03 -11.09 4.22
N HIS A 390 13.14 -9.75 4.26
CA HIS A 390 12.44 -8.91 5.23
C HIS A 390 11.09 -8.49 4.66
N SER A 391 10.04 -8.52 5.48
CA SER A 391 8.69 -8.13 5.06
C SER A 391 8.64 -6.71 4.48
N PHE A 392 9.47 -5.79 4.96
CA PHE A 392 9.51 -4.42 4.44
C PHE A 392 9.92 -4.39 2.96
N GLY A 393 11.00 -5.07 2.60
CA GLY A 393 11.42 -5.21 1.20
C GLY A 393 10.50 -6.14 0.39
N SER A 394 9.99 -7.20 1.01
CA SER A 394 9.05 -8.14 0.35
C SER A 394 7.78 -7.43 -0.12
N THR A 395 7.13 -6.65 0.76
CA THR A 395 5.91 -5.93 0.39
C THR A 395 6.23 -4.74 -0.51
N THR A 396 7.19 -3.89 -0.15
CA THR A 396 7.39 -2.61 -0.87
C THR A 396 8.19 -2.73 -2.16
N CYS A 397 9.22 -3.58 -2.21
CA CYS A 397 10.11 -3.68 -3.37
C CYS A 397 9.73 -4.82 -4.33
N LEU A 398 9.01 -5.84 -3.86
CA LEU A 398 8.62 -7.00 -4.68
C LEU A 398 7.12 -6.98 -5.00
N TRP A 399 6.24 -7.09 -4.00
CA TRP A 399 4.81 -7.32 -4.26
C TRP A 399 4.06 -6.06 -4.67
N TRP A 400 4.33 -4.91 -4.06
CA TRP A 400 3.64 -3.66 -4.40
C TRP A 400 3.83 -3.26 -5.88
N PRO A 401 5.05 -3.25 -6.46
CA PRO A 401 5.24 -2.93 -7.89
C PRO A 401 4.50 -3.89 -8.83
N ILE A 402 4.46 -5.18 -8.49
CA ILE A 402 3.72 -6.21 -9.25
C ILE A 402 2.21 -5.94 -9.20
N LEU A 403 1.69 -5.57 -8.02
CA LEU A 403 0.26 -5.46 -7.72
C LEU A 403 -0.26 -4.02 -7.89
N GLY A 404 0.12 -3.39 -9.01
CA GLY A 404 -0.36 -2.06 -9.39
C GLY A 404 0.38 -0.89 -8.74
N GLY A 405 1.55 -1.11 -8.14
CA GLY A 405 2.42 -0.08 -7.59
C GLY A 405 3.32 0.59 -8.64
N PRO A 406 4.31 1.39 -8.21
CA PRO A 406 5.18 2.15 -9.09
C PRO A 406 6.14 1.27 -9.90
N GLN A 407 6.63 1.79 -11.02
CA GLN A 407 7.78 1.21 -11.70
C GLN A 407 8.98 1.19 -10.75
N THR A 408 9.67 0.06 -10.64
CA THR A 408 10.74 -0.10 -9.64
C THR A 408 12.10 -0.35 -10.27
N VAL A 409 13.08 0.47 -9.90
CA VAL A 409 14.49 0.21 -10.24
C VAL A 409 15.09 -0.57 -9.08
N THR A 410 15.56 -1.77 -9.36
CA THR A 410 16.06 -2.70 -8.33
C THR A 410 17.57 -2.67 -8.24
N TYR A 411 18.13 -2.79 -7.04
CA TYR A 411 19.56 -2.93 -6.87
C TYR A 411 19.88 -3.88 -5.72
N VAL A 412 20.81 -4.81 -5.96
CA VAL A 412 21.04 -5.97 -5.09
C VAL A 412 21.70 -5.62 -3.76
N ASN A 413 22.47 -4.52 -3.70
CA ASN A 413 23.27 -4.17 -2.53
C ASN A 413 22.87 -2.79 -1.96
N PRO A 414 22.12 -2.74 -0.84
CA PRO A 414 21.71 -1.48 -0.22
C PRO A 414 22.87 -0.65 0.36
N LEU A 415 24.06 -1.24 0.50
CA LEU A 415 25.25 -0.58 1.07
C LEU A 415 25.99 0.32 0.05
N GLU A 416 25.76 0.15 -1.24
CA GLU A 416 26.43 0.89 -2.31
C GLU A 416 25.72 2.20 -2.63
N ILE A 417 25.66 3.08 -1.63
CA ILE A 417 24.85 4.31 -1.60
C ILE A 417 25.11 5.24 -2.79
N GLU A 418 26.36 5.37 -3.24
CA GLU A 418 26.70 6.20 -4.42
C GLU A 418 26.10 5.65 -5.71
N LYS A 419 26.08 4.32 -5.90
CA LYS A 419 25.43 3.71 -7.05
C LYS A 419 23.92 3.84 -6.97
N LEU A 420 23.35 3.67 -5.77
CA LEU A 420 21.92 3.89 -5.55
C LEU A 420 21.53 5.34 -5.86
N ALA A 421 22.35 6.33 -5.46
CA ALA A 421 22.13 7.73 -5.79
C ALA A 421 22.22 7.99 -7.31
N ASN A 422 23.17 7.36 -8.01
CA ASN A 422 23.23 7.42 -9.48
C ASN A 422 21.95 6.87 -10.12
N LEU A 423 21.39 5.77 -9.59
CA LEU A 423 20.13 5.21 -10.08
C LEU A 423 18.93 6.13 -9.80
N ILE A 424 18.91 6.82 -8.65
CA ILE A 424 17.88 7.83 -8.31
C ILE A 424 17.89 8.96 -9.33
N GLU A 425 19.08 9.49 -9.63
CA GLU A 425 19.28 10.55 -10.61
C GLU A 425 18.94 10.07 -12.03
N GLN A 426 19.55 8.96 -12.48
CA GLN A 426 19.39 8.44 -13.85
C GLN A 426 17.93 8.11 -14.17
N HIS A 427 17.21 7.47 -13.24
CA HIS A 427 15.86 6.99 -13.50
C HIS A 427 14.78 7.95 -13.01
N GLN A 428 15.15 9.08 -12.38
CA GLN A 428 14.23 10.07 -11.82
C GLN A 428 13.26 9.41 -10.83
N ILE A 429 13.81 8.75 -9.81
CA ILE A 429 13.04 8.05 -8.78
C ILE A 429 12.25 9.07 -7.93
N ASP A 430 10.98 8.78 -7.66
CA ASP A 430 10.11 9.65 -6.83
C ASP A 430 10.16 9.28 -5.34
N LEU A 431 10.29 7.99 -5.04
CA LEU A 431 10.19 7.45 -3.68
C LEU A 431 11.43 6.62 -3.34
N LEU A 432 12.04 6.95 -2.21
CA LEU A 432 13.06 6.13 -1.56
C LEU A 432 12.48 5.52 -0.29
N ILE A 433 12.49 4.19 -0.21
CA ILE A 433 12.16 3.46 1.02
C ILE A 433 13.46 2.87 1.57
N THR A 434 13.81 3.20 2.81
CA THR A 434 15.10 2.83 3.39
C THR A 434 15.03 2.67 4.92
N THR A 435 16.16 2.52 5.61
CA THR A 435 16.23 2.55 7.07
C THR A 435 17.01 3.79 7.55
N PRO A 436 16.81 4.24 8.81
CA PRO A 436 17.62 5.33 9.38
C PRO A 436 19.14 5.10 9.24
N THR A 437 19.60 3.85 9.34
CA THR A 437 21.02 3.53 9.17
C THR A 437 21.54 3.82 7.77
N PHE A 438 20.78 3.46 6.73
CA PHE A 438 21.16 3.79 5.35
C PHE A 438 20.93 5.28 5.04
N LEU A 439 19.89 5.91 5.58
CA LEU A 439 19.62 7.33 5.41
C LEU A 439 20.80 8.21 5.86
N ARG A 440 21.45 7.86 6.98
CA ARG A 440 22.70 8.51 7.43
C ARG A 440 23.82 8.47 6.38
N GLN A 441 23.92 7.39 5.63
CA GLN A 441 24.93 7.26 4.59
C GLN A 441 24.60 8.14 3.38
N TYR A 442 23.33 8.27 2.99
CA TYR A 442 22.91 9.24 1.97
C TYR A 442 23.25 10.66 2.41
N LEU A 443 22.91 11.04 3.65
CA LEU A 443 23.23 12.35 4.21
C LEU A 443 24.74 12.66 4.14
N LYS A 444 25.59 11.67 4.46
CA LYS A 444 27.05 11.83 4.47
C LYS A 444 27.67 11.86 3.08
N LYS A 445 27.26 10.98 2.17
CA LYS A 445 28.01 10.67 0.93
C LYS A 445 27.40 11.26 -0.34
N VAL A 446 26.12 11.59 -0.33
CA VAL A 446 25.39 11.94 -1.55
C VAL A 446 25.21 13.46 -1.63
N PRO A 447 25.56 14.08 -2.76
CA PRO A 447 25.34 15.50 -2.97
C PRO A 447 23.88 15.77 -3.39
N PRO A 448 23.31 16.96 -3.10
CA PRO A 448 21.88 17.21 -3.27
C PRO A 448 21.33 16.97 -4.68
N GLU A 449 22.12 17.27 -5.72
CA GLU A 449 21.73 17.11 -7.13
C GLU A 449 21.26 15.70 -7.48
N LYS A 450 21.86 14.67 -6.87
CA LYS A 450 21.53 13.27 -7.17
C LYS A 450 20.17 12.83 -6.64
N LEU A 451 19.61 13.55 -5.66
CA LEU A 451 18.36 13.18 -5.01
C LEU A 451 17.19 14.08 -5.42
N ARG A 452 17.39 15.10 -6.26
CA ARG A 452 16.38 16.11 -6.63
C ARG A 452 15.05 15.57 -7.16
N SER A 453 15.06 14.36 -7.72
CA SER A 453 13.86 13.70 -8.24
C SER A 453 12.95 13.13 -7.14
N LEU A 454 13.49 12.87 -5.94
CA LEU A 454 12.72 12.33 -4.84
C LEU A 454 11.69 13.35 -4.36
N LYS A 455 10.45 12.89 -4.20
CA LYS A 455 9.34 13.63 -3.61
C LYS A 455 9.24 13.39 -2.11
N ILE A 456 9.62 12.19 -1.67
CA ILE A 456 9.50 11.76 -0.28
C ILE A 456 10.45 10.59 0.00
N VAL A 457 10.97 10.54 1.21
CA VAL A 457 11.67 9.38 1.77
C VAL A 457 10.81 8.77 2.87
N ILE A 458 10.64 7.46 2.84
CA ILE A 458 10.05 6.70 3.95
C ILE A 458 11.14 5.84 4.57
N VAL A 459 11.34 5.98 5.88
CA VAL A 459 12.21 5.12 6.66
C VAL A 459 11.42 4.18 7.56
N GLY A 460 11.94 3.00 7.82
CA GLY A 460 11.35 2.07 8.77
C GLY A 460 12.35 1.06 9.29
N SER A 461 11.86 0.08 10.04
CA SER A 461 12.63 -1.00 10.68
C SER A 461 13.59 -0.60 11.81
N GLU A 462 13.79 0.70 12.04
CA GLU A 462 14.54 1.26 13.16
C GLU A 462 13.91 2.61 13.55
N LYS A 463 14.15 3.07 14.79
CA LYS A 463 13.71 4.39 15.24
C LYS A 463 14.40 5.51 14.45
N LEU A 464 13.61 6.41 13.86
CA LEU A 464 14.11 7.64 13.24
C LEU A 464 14.47 8.66 14.32
N GLN A 465 15.72 9.11 14.31
CA GLN A 465 16.14 10.24 15.13
C GLN A 465 15.65 11.53 14.48
N ARG A 466 14.96 12.40 15.25
CA ARG A 466 14.44 13.68 14.75
C ARG A 466 15.52 14.54 14.08
N GLN A 467 16.73 14.57 14.65
CA GLN A 467 17.86 15.31 14.08
C GLN A 467 18.25 14.79 12.69
N LEU A 468 18.25 13.47 12.49
CA LEU A 468 18.57 12.88 11.19
C LEU A 468 17.55 13.28 10.12
N ALA A 469 16.26 13.32 10.47
CA ALA A 469 15.22 13.80 9.57
C ALA A 469 15.42 15.27 9.22
N ALA A 470 15.62 16.12 10.23
CA ALA A 470 15.82 17.56 10.05
C ALA A 470 17.08 17.88 9.23
N ASP A 471 18.20 17.20 9.47
CA ASP A 471 19.44 17.39 8.71
C ASP A 471 19.27 16.95 7.24
N PHE A 472 18.51 15.88 7.00
CA PHE A 472 18.22 15.39 5.66
C PHE A 472 17.29 16.36 4.91
N GLU A 473 16.20 16.79 5.55
CA GLU A 473 15.26 17.77 5.01
C GLU A 473 15.98 19.10 4.71
N SER A 474 16.81 19.60 5.62
CA SER A 474 17.59 20.83 5.42
C SER A 474 18.58 20.72 4.26
N LYS A 475 19.29 19.59 4.13
CA LYS A 475 20.28 19.41 3.06
C LYS A 475 19.65 19.21 1.68
N PHE A 476 18.54 18.47 1.63
CA PHE A 476 17.99 17.96 0.37
C PHE A 476 16.65 18.58 -0.04
N GLY A 477 15.94 19.25 0.88
CA GLY A 477 14.59 19.77 0.65
C GLY A 477 13.53 18.68 0.48
N ILE A 478 13.78 17.47 1.03
CA ILE A 478 12.94 16.28 0.80
C ILE A 478 12.40 15.77 2.14
N PRO A 479 11.06 15.62 2.29
CA PRO A 479 10.47 15.08 3.50
C PRO A 479 11.00 13.69 3.87
N VAL A 480 11.20 13.47 5.16
CA VAL A 480 11.48 12.15 5.72
C VAL A 480 10.34 11.72 6.64
N CYS A 481 9.60 10.70 6.20
CA CYS A 481 8.55 10.06 6.98
C CYS A 481 9.06 8.77 7.64
N GLU A 482 8.66 8.54 8.90
CA GLU A 482 8.87 7.32 9.65
C GLU A 482 7.63 6.42 9.55
N GLY A 483 7.86 5.20 9.07
CA GLY A 483 6.92 4.10 9.10
C GLY A 483 7.21 3.15 10.27
N TYR A 484 6.15 2.72 10.94
CA TYR A 484 6.16 1.64 11.94
C TYR A 484 5.45 0.40 11.38
N GLY A 485 6.03 -0.76 11.65
CA GLY A 485 5.52 -2.03 11.16
C GLY A 485 6.22 -3.23 11.76
N THR A 486 5.62 -4.39 11.58
CA THR A 486 6.17 -5.69 11.99
C THR A 486 5.85 -6.76 10.96
N THR A 487 6.64 -7.82 10.87
CA THR A 487 6.42 -8.90 9.87
C THR A 487 5.02 -9.50 9.98
N GLU A 488 4.51 -9.68 11.20
CA GLU A 488 3.18 -10.21 11.52
C GLU A 488 2.01 -9.34 11.00
N ALA A 489 2.28 -8.08 10.64
CA ALA A 489 1.31 -7.14 10.06
C ALA A 489 1.48 -6.93 8.53
N ALA A 490 2.36 -7.70 7.89
CA ALA A 490 2.56 -7.74 6.44
C ALA A 490 3.10 -6.52 5.66
N PRO A 491 3.95 -5.60 6.16
CA PRO A 491 4.32 -5.26 7.54
C PRO A 491 3.83 -3.89 8.03
N VAL A 492 3.40 -2.99 7.14
CA VAL A 492 3.18 -1.58 7.46
C VAL A 492 1.96 -1.43 8.38
N ILE A 493 2.09 -0.72 9.50
CA ILE A 493 0.97 -0.44 10.41
C ILE A 493 0.60 1.04 10.35
N SER A 494 1.61 1.92 10.43
CA SER A 494 1.40 3.37 10.42
C SER A 494 2.60 4.09 9.84
N SER A 495 2.38 5.30 9.35
CA SER A 495 3.41 6.26 8.96
C SER A 495 2.94 7.64 9.38
N ASN A 496 3.86 8.56 9.72
CA ASN A 496 3.51 9.97 9.59
C ASN A 496 3.27 10.29 8.10
N VAL A 497 2.41 11.26 7.84
CA VAL A 497 1.98 11.65 6.49
C VAL A 497 2.30 13.11 6.24
N VAL A 498 2.55 13.44 4.97
CA VAL A 498 2.59 14.82 4.51
C VAL A 498 1.15 15.26 4.28
N ASP A 499 0.64 16.13 5.16
CA ASP A 499 -0.72 16.64 5.06
C ASP A 499 -0.79 17.70 3.94
N PRO A 500 -1.61 17.52 2.89
CA PRO A 500 -1.69 18.52 1.81
C PRO A 500 -2.24 19.87 2.28
N PHE A 501 -3.00 19.91 3.38
CA PHE A 501 -3.51 21.14 3.99
C PHE A 501 -2.52 21.77 4.99
N GLN A 502 -1.48 21.03 5.38
CA GLN A 502 -0.37 21.54 6.20
C GLN A 502 0.95 21.17 5.52
N PRO A 503 1.28 21.82 4.38
CA PRO A 503 2.54 21.57 3.71
C PRO A 503 3.69 21.80 4.71
N LEU A 504 4.69 20.92 4.63
CA LEU A 504 5.89 21.01 5.46
C LEU A 504 6.45 22.43 5.34
N VAL A 505 6.65 23.06 6.50
CA VAL A 505 7.16 24.44 6.58
C VAL A 505 8.46 24.50 5.78
N GLN A 506 8.49 25.37 4.77
CA GLN A 506 9.68 25.63 3.94
C GLN A 506 10.80 26.27 4.76
#